data_AF-A0A962W3Z1-F1
#
_entry.id   AF-A0A962W3Z1-F1
#
_cell.length_a   1.000
_cell.length_b   1.000
_cell.length_c   1.000
_cell.angle_alpha   90.00
_cell.angle_beta   90.00
_cell.angle_gamma   90.00
#
_symmetry.space_group_name_H-M   'P 1'
#
loop_
_entity.id
_entity.type
_entity.pdbx_description
1 polymer ?
#
loop_
_entity_poly.entity_id
_entity_poly.type
_entity_poly.pdbx_seq_one_letter_code
_entity_poly.pdbx_strand_id
1 'polypeptide(L)'
;MLVPLTGQAEPPSGRLLAPLTGQAEPPSGRLLASQCAQCHGTNGQAVGDIDRLAGEGFQELWEEMLEMKYSRDTGDIMHRQAKGYTDDQIRLIAEYYDGVSGGGTRDEGTAQRDGHEEGDGRKDERKEHEDDD
;
A
#
# COMPACT_ATOMS: atom_id res chain seq x y z
N MET A 1 34.26 15.56 -34.81
CA MET A 1 34.94 15.66 -33.51
C MET A 1 34.97 14.26 -32.91
N LEU A 2 36.15 13.64 -32.87
CA LEU A 2 36.37 12.30 -32.33
C LEU A 2 36.75 12.44 -30.86
N VAL A 3 35.98 11.81 -29.96
CA VAL A 3 36.28 11.77 -28.52
C VAL A 3 37.22 10.59 -28.27
N PRO A 4 38.44 10.78 -27.71
CA PRO A 4 39.32 9.67 -27.40
C PRO A 4 38.78 8.88 -26.20
N LEU A 5 38.62 7.58 -26.42
CA LEU A 5 38.20 6.57 -25.45
C LEU A 5 39.44 5.98 -24.78
N THR A 6 40.01 6.63 -23.75
CA THR A 6 41.05 6.01 -22.90
C THR A 6 40.99 6.56 -21.49
N GLY A 7 40.45 5.77 -20.57
CA GLY A 7 40.44 6.05 -19.14
C GLY A 7 40.05 4.79 -18.38
N GLN A 8 40.86 3.73 -18.52
CA GLN A 8 40.75 2.50 -17.74
C GLN A 8 41.11 2.86 -16.30
N ALA A 9 40.11 3.06 -15.44
CA ALA A 9 40.31 3.12 -14.00
C ALA A 9 40.62 1.70 -13.52
N GLU A 10 41.87 1.45 -13.14
CA GLU A 10 42.27 0.19 -12.53
C GLU A 10 41.58 0.04 -11.16
N PRO A 11 40.90 -1.09 -10.89
CA PRO A 11 40.35 -1.33 -9.57
C PRO A 11 41.51 -1.55 -8.57
N PRO A 12 41.46 -0.99 -7.35
CA PRO A 12 42.45 -1.30 -6.33
C PRO A 12 42.34 -2.79 -5.98
N SER A 13 43.33 -3.56 -6.44
CA SER A 13 43.56 -4.94 -6.03
C SER A 13 43.69 -5.02 -4.51
N GLY A 14 42.72 -5.65 -3.85
CA GLY A 14 42.94 -6.24 -2.53
C GLY A 14 42.37 -5.49 -1.32
N ARG A 15 41.10 -5.08 -1.36
CA ARG A 15 40.30 -5.00 -0.12
C ARG A 15 39.18 -6.03 -0.18
N LEU A 16 39.37 -7.14 0.54
CA LEU A 16 38.29 -8.06 0.86
C LEU A 16 37.33 -7.32 1.80
N LEU A 17 36.25 -6.79 1.24
CA LEU A 17 35.13 -6.28 2.00
C LEU A 17 34.46 -7.46 2.69
N ALA A 18 34.50 -7.49 4.02
CA ALA A 18 33.74 -8.46 4.80
C ALA A 18 32.23 -8.28 4.47
N PRO A 19 31.48 -9.37 4.22
CA PRO A 19 30.06 -9.26 3.95
C PRO A 19 29.36 -8.76 5.22
N LEU A 20 28.73 -7.59 5.14
CA LEU A 20 27.78 -7.13 6.14
C LEU A 20 26.55 -8.04 6.01
N THR A 21 26.47 -9.07 6.85
CA THR A 21 25.24 -9.87 6.99
C THR A 21 24.24 -9.11 7.86
N GLY A 22 23.66 -8.04 7.33
CA GLY A 22 22.47 -7.42 7.91
C GLY A 22 21.25 -8.26 7.57
N GLN A 23 20.51 -8.73 8.58
CA GLN A 23 19.12 -9.14 8.34
C GLN A 23 18.34 -7.86 8.01
N ALA A 24 17.82 -7.77 6.78
CA ALA A 24 16.88 -6.72 6.44
C ALA A 24 15.54 -7.05 7.09
N GLU A 25 14.99 -6.11 7.85
CA GLU A 25 13.62 -6.21 8.34
C GLU A 25 12.67 -6.39 7.14
N PRO A 26 11.58 -7.17 7.29
CA PRO A 26 10.62 -7.34 6.23
C PRO A 26 10.07 -5.96 5.81
N PRO A 27 9.91 -5.71 4.50
CA PRO A 27 9.39 -4.44 4.02
C PRO A 27 7.97 -4.23 4.57
N SER A 28 7.65 -3.00 4.97
CA SER A 28 6.31 -2.67 5.44
C SER A 28 5.27 -2.86 4.33
N GLY A 29 4.01 -3.14 4.70
CA GLY A 29 2.91 -3.25 3.74
C GLY A 29 2.76 -2.02 2.85
N ARG A 30 2.98 -0.82 3.41
CA ARG A 30 3.01 0.43 2.66
C ARG A 30 4.11 0.48 1.58
N LEU A 31 5.31 -0.04 1.88
CA LEU A 31 6.41 -0.08 0.92
C LEU A 31 6.15 -1.10 -0.19
N LEU A 32 5.53 -2.23 0.13
CA LEU A 32 5.09 -3.20 -0.87
C LEU A 32 4.00 -2.60 -1.77
N ALA A 33 3.00 -1.96 -1.17
CA ALA A 33 1.87 -1.35 -1.87
C ALA A 33 2.25 -0.12 -2.72
N SER A 34 3.38 0.55 -2.46
CA SER A 34 3.79 1.70 -3.27
C SER A 34 4.03 1.35 -4.73
N GLN A 35 4.39 0.10 -5.02
CA GLN A 35 4.60 -0.40 -6.39
C GLN A 35 3.28 -0.49 -7.18
N CYS A 36 2.16 -0.69 -6.49
CA CYS A 36 0.83 -0.84 -7.09
C CYS A 36 0.27 0.50 -7.60
N ALA A 37 0.70 1.62 -7.00
CA ALA A 37 0.21 2.96 -7.32
C ALA A 37 0.52 3.42 -8.74
N GLN A 38 1.48 2.79 -9.41
CA GLN A 38 1.84 3.06 -10.81
C GLN A 38 0.70 2.73 -11.78
N CYS A 39 -0.18 1.79 -11.42
CA CYS A 39 -1.34 1.39 -12.22
C CYS A 39 -2.66 1.73 -11.51
N HIS A 40 -2.76 1.40 -10.22
CA HIS A 40 -3.99 1.55 -9.44
C HIS A 40 -4.14 2.92 -8.77
N GLY A 41 -3.30 3.90 -9.15
CA GLY A 41 -3.35 5.25 -8.62
C GLY A 41 -2.84 5.38 -7.18
N THR A 42 -2.65 6.63 -6.75
CA THR A 42 -2.16 6.93 -5.40
C THR A 42 -3.17 6.42 -4.37
N ASN A 43 -2.68 5.67 -3.37
CA ASN A 43 -3.53 5.00 -2.36
C ASN A 43 -4.62 4.08 -2.94
N GLY A 44 -4.44 3.53 -4.15
CA GLY A 44 -5.44 2.64 -4.77
C GLY A 44 -6.60 3.40 -5.42
N GLN A 45 -6.51 4.72 -5.53
CA GLN A 45 -7.50 5.58 -6.18
C GLN A 45 -7.24 5.64 -7.68
N ALA A 46 -7.54 4.54 -8.38
CA ALA A 46 -7.36 4.44 -9.82
C ALA A 46 -8.25 5.43 -10.59
N VAL A 47 -7.80 5.80 -11.79
CA VAL A 47 -8.51 6.68 -12.73
C VAL A 47 -8.57 5.97 -14.09
N GLY A 48 -9.75 5.96 -14.72
CA GLY A 48 -9.97 5.29 -16.01
C GLY A 48 -10.39 3.83 -15.86
N ASP A 49 -9.85 2.97 -16.71
CA ASP A 49 -10.26 1.56 -16.86
C ASP A 49 -9.50 0.58 -15.94
N ILE A 50 -8.70 1.08 -14.98
CA ILE A 50 -7.99 0.26 -13.99
C ILE A 50 -8.82 0.19 -12.70
N ASP A 51 -8.86 -1.00 -12.10
CA ASP A 51 -9.62 -1.26 -10.87
C ASP A 51 -9.08 -0.46 -9.66
N ARG A 52 -10.00 -0.07 -8.78
CA ARG A 52 -9.70 0.68 -7.56
C ARG A 52 -9.47 -0.27 -6.39
N LEU A 53 -8.23 -0.30 -5.89
CA LEU A 53 -7.87 -1.09 -4.71
C LEU A 53 -8.29 -0.43 -3.38
N ALA A 54 -8.56 0.87 -3.39
CA ALA A 54 -8.89 1.60 -2.17
C ALA A 54 -10.27 1.19 -1.65
N GLY A 55 -10.31 0.58 -0.46
CA GLY A 55 -11.58 0.15 0.15
C GLY A 55 -12.07 -1.22 -0.29
N GLU A 56 -11.28 -1.94 -1.08
CA GLU A 56 -11.43 -3.39 -1.14
C GLU A 56 -11.13 -3.97 0.25
N GLY A 57 -11.97 -4.90 0.70
CA GLY A 57 -11.78 -5.53 1.99
C GLY A 57 -10.54 -6.41 1.98
N PHE A 58 -9.85 -6.51 3.12
CA PHE A 58 -8.66 -7.36 3.28
C PHE A 58 -8.83 -8.74 2.64
N GLN A 59 -9.95 -9.41 2.91
CA GLN A 59 -10.16 -10.79 2.47
C GLN A 59 -10.34 -10.91 0.95
N GLU A 60 -11.06 -9.97 0.33
CA GLU A 60 -11.28 -9.96 -1.13
C GLU A 60 -9.95 -9.79 -1.86
N LEU A 61 -9.20 -8.73 -1.50
CA LEU A 61 -7.93 -8.42 -2.15
C LEU A 61 -6.85 -9.51 -1.88
N TRP A 62 -6.86 -10.10 -0.68
CA TRP A 62 -6.00 -11.22 -0.34
C TRP A 62 -6.26 -12.45 -1.22
N GLU A 63 -7.53 -12.87 -1.31
CA GLU A 63 -7.92 -14.05 -2.09
C GLU A 63 -7.68 -13.85 -3.59
N GLU A 64 -8.05 -12.69 -4.15
CA GLU A 64 -7.85 -12.34 -5.56
C GLU A 64 -6.36 -12.39 -5.95
N MET A 65 -5.49 -11.82 -5.12
CA MET A 65 -4.04 -11.85 -5.36
C MET A 65 -3.45 -13.26 -5.27
N LEU A 66 -3.95 -14.10 -4.36
CA LEU A 66 -3.53 -15.51 -4.30
C LEU A 66 -4.02 -16.29 -5.51
N GLU A 67 -5.25 -16.05 -5.96
CA GLU A 67 -5.80 -16.66 -7.17
C GLU A 67 -4.92 -16.30 -8.38
N MET A 68 -4.63 -15.01 -8.59
CA MET A 68 -3.74 -14.55 -9.65
C MET A 68 -2.32 -15.15 -9.55
N LYS A 69 -1.78 -15.26 -8.33
CA LYS A 69 -0.45 -15.86 -8.09
C LYS A 69 -0.41 -17.33 -8.48
N TYR A 70 -1.40 -18.12 -8.06
CA TYR A 70 -1.41 -19.57 -8.25
C TYR A 70 -2.09 -20.01 -9.55
N SER A 71 -2.79 -19.10 -10.22
CA SER A 71 -3.39 -19.33 -11.53
C SER A 71 -2.32 -19.72 -12.56
N ARG A 72 -2.70 -20.66 -13.42
CA ARG A 72 -1.92 -21.07 -14.59
C ARG A 72 -2.08 -20.09 -15.74
N ASP A 73 -3.11 -19.26 -15.68
CA ASP A 73 -3.29 -18.17 -16.61
C ASP A 73 -2.22 -17.09 -16.36
N THR A 74 -1.65 -16.58 -17.43
CA THR A 74 -0.66 -15.50 -17.42
C THR A 74 -1.00 -14.44 -18.47
N GLY A 75 -2.27 -14.44 -18.93
CA GLY A 75 -2.80 -13.55 -19.95
C GLY A 75 -2.62 -12.09 -19.57
N ASP A 76 -2.88 -11.75 -18.31
CA ASP A 76 -2.89 -10.37 -17.84
C ASP A 76 -1.66 -9.99 -17.01
N ILE A 77 -1.39 -8.69 -16.94
CA ILE A 77 -0.21 -8.15 -16.25
C ILE A 77 -0.22 -8.47 -14.75
N MET A 78 -1.39 -8.43 -14.10
CA MET A 78 -1.50 -8.65 -12.66
C MET A 78 -1.19 -10.09 -12.25
N HIS A 79 -1.48 -11.09 -13.09
CA HIS A 79 -1.05 -12.48 -12.87
C HIS A 79 0.48 -12.60 -12.77
N ARG A 80 1.21 -11.81 -13.56
CA ARG A 80 2.68 -11.79 -13.49
C ARG A 80 3.19 -11.01 -12.28
N GLN A 81 2.51 -9.92 -11.91
CA GLN A 81 2.86 -9.14 -10.72
C GLN A 81 2.63 -9.94 -9.43
N ALA A 82 1.49 -10.60 -9.29
CA ALA A 82 1.14 -11.40 -8.10
C ALA A 82 2.15 -12.51 -7.82
N LYS A 83 2.67 -13.16 -8.87
CA LYS A 83 3.75 -14.18 -8.77
C LYS A 83 5.07 -13.64 -8.20
N GLY A 84 5.29 -12.33 -8.23
CA GLY A 84 6.47 -11.67 -7.66
C GLY A 84 6.44 -11.54 -6.14
N TYR A 85 5.29 -11.78 -5.51
CA TYR A 85 5.12 -11.64 -4.07
C TYR A 85 4.99 -13.00 -3.36
N THR A 86 5.53 -13.07 -2.15
CA THR A 86 5.26 -14.16 -1.20
C THR A 86 3.84 -14.03 -0.63
N ASP A 87 3.32 -15.10 -0.05
CA ASP A 87 1.99 -15.06 0.59
C ASP A 87 2.00 -14.02 1.72
N ASP A 88 3.00 -14.01 2.59
CA ASP A 88 3.08 -12.99 3.65
C ASP A 88 3.12 -11.55 3.11
N GLN A 89 3.78 -11.30 1.98
CA GLN A 89 3.80 -9.99 1.33
C GLN A 89 2.44 -9.59 0.75
N ILE A 90 1.72 -10.53 0.12
CA ILE A 90 0.37 -10.27 -0.38
C ILE A 90 -0.56 -9.90 0.81
N ARG A 91 -0.31 -10.45 2.00
CA ARG A 91 -1.12 -10.22 3.21
C ARG A 91 -0.94 -8.79 3.67
N LEU A 92 0.32 -8.36 3.74
CA LEU A 92 0.70 -6.99 4.09
C LEU A 92 0.18 -5.95 3.07
N ILE A 93 0.11 -6.31 1.79
CA ILE A 93 -0.49 -5.45 0.75
C ILE A 93 -2.00 -5.32 0.97
N ALA A 94 -2.69 -6.44 1.22
CA ALA A 94 -4.12 -6.43 1.48
C ALA A 94 -4.48 -5.64 2.75
N GLU A 95 -3.72 -5.82 3.84
CA GLU A 95 -3.89 -5.05 5.09
C GLU A 95 -3.72 -3.54 4.86
N TYR A 96 -2.77 -3.15 4.01
CA TYR A 96 -2.56 -1.75 3.69
C TYR A 96 -3.78 -1.15 2.96
N TYR A 97 -4.31 -1.85 1.94
CA TYR A 97 -5.41 -1.34 1.11
C TYR A 97 -6.76 -1.31 1.81
N ASP A 98 -7.02 -2.28 2.69
CA ASP A 98 -8.14 -2.27 3.63
C ASP A 98 -8.12 -1.00 4.51
N GLY A 99 -6.92 -0.64 5.00
CA GLY A 99 -6.73 0.52 5.87
C GLY A 99 -6.76 1.90 5.19
N VAL A 100 -6.50 2.01 3.88
CA VAL A 100 -6.44 3.31 3.18
C VAL A 100 -7.77 3.79 2.60
N SER A 101 -8.88 3.09 2.86
CA SER A 101 -10.22 3.41 2.34
C SER A 101 -10.86 4.71 2.88
N GLY A 102 -10.24 5.39 3.84
CA GLY A 102 -10.76 6.63 4.40
C GLY A 102 -9.63 7.51 4.85
N GLY A 103 -9.21 8.45 4.00
CA GLY A 103 -8.21 9.51 4.23
C GLY A 103 -7.59 9.52 5.64
N GLY A 104 -6.55 8.72 5.84
CA GLY A 104 -5.92 8.60 7.15
C GLY A 104 -4.67 7.73 7.07
N THR A 105 -3.57 8.31 6.61
CA THR A 105 -2.23 7.76 6.81
C THR A 105 -1.98 7.60 8.30
N ARG A 106 -2.23 6.42 8.86
CA ARG A 106 -1.68 6.04 10.16
C ARG A 106 -0.39 5.29 9.90
N ASP A 107 0.66 6.09 9.77
CA ASP A 107 2.03 5.66 10.03
C ASP A 107 2.08 5.10 11.46
N GLU A 108 2.10 3.77 11.59
CA GLU A 108 2.25 3.11 12.89
C GLU A 108 3.68 3.28 13.41
N GLY A 109 3.90 4.42 14.07
CA GLY A 109 4.84 4.57 15.17
C GLY A 109 4.06 4.55 16.48
N THR A 110 4.28 3.53 17.30
CA THR A 110 3.78 3.32 18.67
C THR A 110 3.64 4.62 19.50
N ALA A 111 2.43 4.92 19.98
CA ALA A 111 2.17 5.45 21.33
C ALA A 111 0.66 5.61 21.60
N GLN A 112 0.23 4.91 22.65
CA GLN A 112 -0.95 5.15 23.49
C GLN A 112 -1.47 6.61 23.43
N ARG A 113 -2.76 6.79 23.10
CA ARG A 113 -3.55 7.94 23.55
C ARG A 113 -4.92 7.46 24.02
N ASP A 114 -4.92 7.29 25.33
CA ASP A 114 -5.98 7.45 26.31
C ASP A 114 -7.30 8.04 25.80
N GLY A 115 -8.38 7.39 26.23
CA GLY A 115 -9.73 7.57 25.72
C GLY A 115 -10.35 8.95 25.90
N HIS A 116 -11.38 9.16 25.09
CA HIS A 116 -12.41 10.17 25.33
C HIS A 116 -13.77 9.50 25.13
N GLU A 117 -14.29 8.94 26.22
CA GLU A 117 -15.74 8.85 26.43
C GLU A 117 -16.24 10.15 27.08
N GLU A 118 -17.57 10.30 27.06
CA GLU A 118 -18.43 11.43 27.46
C GLU A 118 -18.77 12.37 26.30
N GLY A 119 -20.03 12.52 25.84
CA GLY A 119 -21.32 12.11 26.39
C GLY A 119 -22.34 13.23 26.16
N ASP A 120 -23.61 12.86 26.02
CA ASP A 120 -24.79 13.73 26.19
C ASP A 120 -25.06 14.76 25.06
N GLY A 121 -26.14 14.68 24.27
CA GLY A 121 -27.52 14.56 24.72
C GLY A 121 -28.20 15.94 24.76
N ARG A 122 -28.70 16.44 23.62
CA ARG A 122 -29.87 17.35 23.61
C ARG A 122 -30.57 17.37 22.27
N LYS A 123 -31.89 17.40 22.35
CA LYS A 123 -32.85 16.86 21.41
C LYS A 123 -34.05 17.79 21.48
N ASP A 124 -33.93 19.01 20.96
CA ASP A 124 -34.89 20.07 21.29
C ASP A 124 -35.42 20.71 19.99
N GLU A 125 -36.41 20.02 19.41
CA GLU A 125 -37.66 20.55 18.85
C GLU A 125 -37.66 21.96 18.22
N ARG A 126 -37.60 22.02 16.89
CA ARG A 126 -38.08 23.16 16.11
C ARG A 126 -39.49 22.83 15.58
N LYS A 127 -40.49 23.20 16.38
CA LYS A 127 -41.91 23.24 15.99
C LYS A 127 -42.17 24.65 15.44
N GLU A 128 -42.26 24.78 14.12
CA GLU A 128 -42.60 26.06 13.50
C GLU A 128 -44.13 26.19 13.44
N HIS A 129 -44.60 27.03 14.36
CA HIS A 129 -45.79 27.87 14.37
C HIS A 129 -46.62 27.92 13.07
N GLU A 130 -47.79 27.29 13.13
CA GLU A 130 -48.98 27.65 12.33
C GLU A 130 -49.99 28.37 13.26
N ASP A 131 -50.86 29.16 12.63
CA ASP A 131 -52.08 29.84 13.14
C ASP A 131 -51.92 31.23 13.81
N ASP A 132 -52.34 32.30 13.10
CA ASP A 132 -53.43 33.23 13.53
C ASP A 132 -53.72 34.36 12.49
N ASP A 133 -55.02 34.63 12.31
CA ASP A 133 -55.76 35.67 11.53
C ASP A 133 -56.08 35.50 10.02
#